data_AF-A0A218XQ83-F1
#
_entry.id   AF-A0A218XQ83-F1
#
_cell.length_a   1.000
_cell.length_b   1.000
_cell.length_c   1.000
_cell.angle_alpha   90.00
_cell.angle_beta   90.00
_cell.angle_gamma   90.00
#
_symmetry.space_group_name_H-M   'P 1'
#
loop_
_entity.id
_entity.type
_entity.pdbx_description
1 polymer ?
#
loop_
_entity_poly.entity_id
_entity_poly.type
_entity_poly.pdbx_seq_one_letter_code
_entity_poly.pdbx_strand_id
1 'polypeptide(L)'
;MRLTKLHDNTKGYVVHDAVVVAVEITLHEVVPSVELATQVSTLGTYFSSFSDYFTTTGTPHLEEGSSSDRQTIDLASDAPSSDDIEKAKHSLMECSSALSILSHAQAGLSTDQQRSIETFKANFDDFVCNFLNFEQKNSDFELQKITRDHIYSAMKRNHETHLSHQQLFDSITKEKEGLHKRLKELSFRETKLVYDWENLMNESEEVKSRYAIQERKLAQAEEKKKIAEERMSRSTSAWSSLQEQFL
;
A
#
# COMPACT_ATOMS: atom_id res chain seq x y z
N MET A 1 -23.27 -54.04 -4.78
CA MET A 1 -22.85 -52.99 -5.73
C MET A 1 -21.50 -52.48 -5.27
N ARG A 2 -20.47 -52.57 -6.13
CA ARG A 2 -19.06 -52.40 -5.76
C ARG A 2 -18.73 -50.92 -5.47
N LEU A 3 -18.26 -50.63 -4.27
CA LEU A 3 -17.63 -49.36 -3.91
C LEU A 3 -16.25 -49.31 -4.55
N THR A 4 -16.11 -48.62 -5.68
CA THR A 4 -14.82 -48.30 -6.28
C THR A 4 -14.16 -47.19 -5.47
N LYS A 5 -13.02 -47.55 -4.88
CA LYS A 5 -12.07 -46.70 -4.15
C LYS A 5 -11.56 -45.60 -5.08
N LEU A 6 -11.85 -44.33 -4.77
CA LEU A 6 -11.22 -43.19 -5.44
C LEU A 6 -9.96 -42.82 -4.64
N HIS A 7 -8.80 -43.01 -5.25
CA HIS A 7 -7.50 -42.56 -4.74
C HIS A 7 -7.28 -41.12 -5.25
N ASP A 8 -7.50 -40.11 -4.41
CA ASP A 8 -6.93 -38.78 -4.62
C ASP A 8 -7.01 -37.95 -3.32
N ASN A 9 -5.87 -37.61 -2.71
CA ASN A 9 -5.77 -36.90 -1.43
C ASN A 9 -6.03 -35.38 -1.54
N THR A 10 -6.87 -34.95 -2.47
CA THR A 10 -7.20 -33.53 -2.71
C THR A 10 -8.70 -33.27 -2.91
N LYS A 11 -9.55 -34.30 -2.85
CA LYS A 11 -10.94 -34.20 -3.28
C LYS A 11 -11.87 -34.74 -2.20
N GLY A 12 -12.74 -33.84 -1.74
CA GLY A 12 -13.75 -34.09 -0.72
C GLY A 12 -14.69 -35.25 -1.04
N TYR A 13 -15.51 -35.61 -0.05
CA TYR A 13 -16.48 -36.70 -0.15
C TYR A 13 -17.90 -36.16 -0.24
N VAL A 14 -18.75 -36.87 -0.98
CA VAL A 14 -20.17 -36.54 -1.16
C VAL A 14 -20.98 -37.34 -0.16
N VAL A 15 -21.72 -36.66 0.70
CA VAL A 15 -22.64 -37.25 1.66
C VAL A 15 -23.99 -36.54 1.51
N HIS A 16 -25.04 -37.30 1.19
CA HIS A 16 -26.43 -36.79 1.04
C HIS A 16 -26.55 -35.55 0.11
N ASP A 17 -26.05 -35.65 -1.12
CA ASP A 17 -26.05 -34.58 -2.14
C ASP A 17 -25.28 -33.30 -1.75
N ALA A 18 -24.50 -33.30 -0.66
CA ALA A 18 -23.59 -32.23 -0.28
C ALA A 18 -22.12 -32.67 -0.44
N VAL A 19 -21.32 -31.86 -1.13
CA VAL A 19 -19.87 -32.06 -1.26
C VAL A 19 -19.17 -31.43 -0.06
N VAL A 20 -18.50 -32.23 0.77
CA VAL A 20 -17.70 -31.75 1.91
C VAL A 20 -16.23 -31.77 1.53
N VAL A 21 -15.63 -30.59 1.39
CA VAL A 21 -14.18 -30.42 1.13
C VAL A 21 -13.50 -30.00 2.43
N ALA A 22 -12.65 -30.88 2.97
CA ALA A 22 -11.75 -30.52 4.05
C ALA A 22 -10.58 -29.73 3.46
N VAL A 23 -10.47 -28.45 3.80
CA VAL A 23 -9.34 -27.60 3.42
C VAL A 23 -8.52 -27.35 4.67
N GLU A 24 -7.28 -27.81 4.66
CA GLU A 24 -6.31 -27.45 5.68
C GLU A 24 -5.71 -26.09 5.32
N ILE A 25 -6.19 -25.03 5.99
CA ILE A 25 -5.65 -23.67 5.81
C ILE A 25 -4.54 -23.47 6.83
N THR A 26 -3.29 -23.71 6.41
CA THR A 26 -2.11 -23.38 7.21
C THR A 26 -1.79 -21.88 7.06
N LEU A 27 -2.21 -21.10 8.04
CA LEU A 27 -1.92 -19.66 8.12
C LEU A 27 -0.55 -19.47 8.78
N HIS A 28 0.50 -19.36 7.97
CA HIS A 28 1.83 -19.03 8.48
C HIS A 28 1.84 -17.58 8.98
N GLU A 29 2.02 -17.39 10.29
CA GLU A 29 2.35 -16.10 10.87
C GLU A 29 3.78 -15.73 10.43
N VAL A 30 3.88 -14.99 9.33
CA VAL A 30 5.13 -14.36 8.94
C VAL A 30 5.37 -13.20 9.91
N VAL A 31 6.12 -13.47 10.96
CA VAL A 31 6.81 -12.44 11.73
C VAL A 31 7.66 -11.67 10.73
N PRO A 32 7.54 -10.32 10.62
CA PRO A 32 8.42 -9.58 9.74
C PRO A 32 9.85 -9.88 10.17
N SER A 33 10.71 -10.32 9.24
CA SER A 33 12.12 -10.54 9.52
C SER A 33 12.68 -9.29 10.21
N VAL A 34 13.51 -9.47 11.25
CA VAL A 34 14.16 -8.39 12.01
C VAL A 34 14.84 -7.37 11.09
N GLU A 35 15.27 -7.83 9.92
CA GLU A 35 15.85 -7.03 8.84
C GLU A 35 14.90 -5.95 8.28
N LEU A 36 13.59 -6.24 8.18
CA LEU A 36 12.58 -5.35 7.60
C LEU A 36 12.21 -4.22 8.56
N ALA A 37 12.09 -4.51 9.85
CA ALA A 37 11.90 -3.50 10.89
C ALA A 37 13.11 -2.56 11.00
N THR A 38 14.32 -3.11 10.89
CA THR A 38 15.57 -2.34 10.88
C THR A 38 15.63 -1.41 9.66
N GLN A 39 15.28 -1.91 8.46
CA GLN A 39 15.24 -1.10 7.23
C GLN A 39 14.21 0.04 7.30
N VAL A 40 13.00 -0.22 7.81
CA VAL A 40 11.97 0.83 8.00
C VAL A 40 12.45 1.91 8.97
N SER A 41 13.16 1.53 10.04
CA SER A 41 13.74 2.52 10.98
C SER A 41 14.89 3.34 10.39
N THR A 42 15.73 2.73 9.55
CA THR A 42 16.82 3.42 8.85
C THR A 42 16.27 4.39 7.81
N LEU A 43 15.25 3.98 7.06
CA LEU A 43 14.52 4.85 6.12
C LEU A 43 13.86 6.02 6.87
N GLY A 44 13.19 5.76 7.99
CA GLY A 44 12.59 6.81 8.81
C GLY A 44 13.62 7.86 9.25
N THR A 45 14.79 7.42 9.73
CA THR A 45 15.88 8.33 10.14
C THR A 45 16.42 9.15 8.97
N TYR A 46 16.60 8.51 7.81
CA TYR A 46 17.00 9.18 6.58
C TYR A 46 15.99 10.28 6.23
N PHE A 47 14.71 9.97 6.11
CA PHE A 47 13.66 10.94 5.73
C PHE A 47 13.35 12.01 6.78
N SER A 48 13.57 11.73 8.07
CA SER A 48 13.50 12.74 9.13
C SER A 48 14.59 13.80 8.97
N SER A 49 15.82 13.40 8.60
CA SER A 49 16.88 14.39 8.31
C SER A 49 16.55 15.29 7.11
N PHE A 50 15.76 14.81 6.13
CA PHE A 50 15.23 15.66 5.05
C PHE A 50 14.22 16.68 5.55
N SER A 51 13.39 16.33 6.54
CA SER A 51 12.43 17.26 7.15
C SER A 51 13.14 18.48 7.75
N ASP A 52 14.30 18.26 8.37
CA ASP A 52 15.10 19.33 8.96
C ASP A 52 15.67 20.30 7.90
N TYR A 53 15.95 19.81 6.69
CA TYR A 53 16.32 20.68 5.58
C TYR A 53 15.17 21.63 5.20
N PHE A 54 13.92 21.16 5.16
CA PHE A 54 12.77 21.99 4.81
C PHE A 54 12.40 23.02 5.89
N THR A 55 12.69 22.74 7.17
CA THR A 55 12.35 23.64 8.28
C THR A 55 13.46 24.64 8.62
N THR A 56 14.73 24.29 8.35
CA THR A 56 15.89 25.12 8.74
C THR A 56 16.40 26.00 7.60
N THR A 57 16.31 25.54 6.34
CA THR A 57 16.52 26.44 5.20
C THR A 57 15.23 27.20 4.95
N GLY A 58 15.08 28.32 5.66
CA GLY A 58 13.94 29.22 5.51
C GLY A 58 13.62 29.40 4.04
N THR A 59 12.40 29.00 3.65
CA THR A 59 11.78 29.15 2.33
C THR A 59 12.75 29.63 1.26
N PRO A 60 13.42 28.74 0.51
CA PRO A 60 13.89 29.17 -0.81
C PRO A 60 12.64 29.69 -1.50
N HIS A 61 12.70 30.92 -2.00
CA HIS A 61 11.64 31.65 -2.68
C HIS A 61 11.14 30.82 -3.87
N LEU A 62 10.35 29.79 -3.60
CA LEU A 62 9.49 29.14 -4.56
C LEU A 62 8.36 30.14 -4.74
N GLU A 63 8.37 30.83 -5.87
CA GLU A 63 7.10 31.19 -6.47
C GLU A 63 6.27 29.90 -6.51
N GLU A 64 5.28 29.85 -5.61
CA GLU A 64 4.26 28.83 -5.59
C GLU A 64 3.62 28.84 -6.98
N GLY A 65 3.74 27.71 -7.68
CA GLY A 65 2.79 27.32 -8.71
C GLY A 65 1.43 27.09 -8.04
N SER A 66 0.80 28.18 -7.61
CA SER A 66 -0.56 28.25 -7.12
C SER A 66 -1.43 28.84 -8.22
N SER A 67 -2.47 28.10 -8.56
CA SER A 67 -3.55 28.56 -9.41
C SER A 67 -4.21 29.79 -8.79
N SER A 68 -4.05 30.98 -9.36
CA SER A 68 -5.12 31.98 -9.48
C SER A 68 -4.67 33.17 -10.31
N ASP A 69 -5.55 33.53 -11.23
CA ASP A 69 -5.88 34.89 -11.64
C ASP A 69 -4.77 35.87 -12.07
N ARG A 70 -4.94 36.27 -13.33
CA ARG A 70 -4.52 37.54 -13.93
C ARG A 70 -4.44 38.68 -12.90
N GLN A 71 -3.23 38.99 -12.46
CA GLN A 71 -2.86 40.37 -12.17
C GLN A 71 -1.42 40.60 -12.63
N THR A 72 -1.32 41.22 -13.79
CA THR A 72 -0.16 41.93 -14.32
C THR A 72 0.36 42.90 -13.27
N ILE A 73 1.39 42.51 -12.53
CA ILE A 73 2.31 43.44 -11.88
C ILE A 73 3.51 43.52 -12.81
N ASP A 74 3.53 44.61 -13.56
CA ASP A 74 4.58 45.01 -14.49
C ASP A 74 5.83 45.37 -13.67
N LEU A 75 6.54 44.36 -13.18
CA LEU A 75 7.92 44.52 -12.75
C LEU A 75 8.74 44.60 -14.04
N ALA A 76 8.89 45.82 -14.54
CA ALA A 76 9.86 46.15 -15.58
C ALA A 76 11.20 45.57 -15.15
N SER A 77 11.54 44.42 -15.72
CA SER A 77 12.81 43.78 -15.57
C SER A 77 13.84 44.73 -16.18
N ASP A 78 14.63 45.39 -15.34
CA ASP A 78 15.83 46.16 -15.74
C ASP A 78 16.91 45.26 -16.41
N ALA A 79 16.61 43.97 -16.64
CA ALA A 79 17.47 43.11 -17.44
C ALA A 79 17.44 43.55 -18.92
N PRO A 80 18.61 43.72 -19.55
CA PRO A 80 18.71 44.01 -20.98
C PRO A 80 17.92 43.00 -21.81
N SER A 81 17.19 43.48 -22.82
CA SER A 81 16.46 42.56 -23.71
C SER A 81 17.44 41.73 -24.54
N SER A 82 16.97 40.60 -25.07
CA SER A 82 17.77 39.77 -26.00
C SER A 82 18.27 40.59 -27.20
N ASP A 83 17.48 41.54 -27.68
CA ASP A 83 17.84 42.44 -28.78
C ASP A 83 18.95 43.41 -28.38
N ASP A 84 18.95 43.90 -27.13
CA ASP A 84 19.98 44.78 -26.61
C ASP A 84 21.31 44.03 -26.44
N ILE A 85 21.25 42.76 -26.01
CA ILE A 85 22.41 41.88 -25.89
C ILE A 85 23.03 41.61 -27.27
N GLU A 86 22.22 41.30 -28.29
CA GLU A 86 22.72 41.07 -29.64
C GLU A 86 23.32 42.33 -30.27
N LYS A 87 22.71 43.50 -30.04
CA LYS A 87 23.30 44.79 -30.47
C LYS A 87 24.64 45.05 -29.79
N ALA A 88 24.78 44.75 -28.50
CA ALA A 88 26.03 44.90 -27.77
C ALA A 88 27.12 43.96 -28.32
N LYS A 89 26.78 42.70 -28.62
CA LYS A 89 27.70 41.75 -29.28
C LYS A 89 28.16 42.25 -30.64
N HIS A 90 27.24 42.77 -31.46
CA HIS A 90 27.59 43.32 -32.77
C HIS A 90 28.55 44.51 -32.65
N SER A 91 28.29 45.42 -31.70
CA SER A 91 29.15 46.59 -31.44
C SER A 91 30.56 46.19 -30.98
N LEU A 92 30.68 45.10 -30.21
CA LEU A 92 31.96 44.53 -29.78
C LEU A 92 32.76 43.97 -30.98
N MET A 93 32.09 43.30 -31.92
CA MET A 93 32.71 42.77 -33.13
C MET A 93 33.20 43.88 -34.07
N GLU A 94 32.44 44.97 -34.17
CA GLU A 94 32.86 46.17 -34.90
C GLU A 94 34.09 46.83 -34.26
N CYS A 95 34.14 46.96 -32.93
CA CYS A 95 35.30 47.48 -32.21
C CYS A 95 36.56 46.63 -32.43
N SER A 96 36.41 45.30 -32.39
CA SER A 96 37.51 44.37 -32.65
C SER A 96 38.06 44.52 -34.08
N SER A 97 37.17 44.71 -35.05
CA SER A 97 37.54 44.94 -36.46
C SER A 97 38.24 46.29 -36.65
N ALA A 98 37.75 47.35 -36.00
CA ALA A 98 38.37 48.67 -36.02
C ALA A 98 39.76 48.68 -35.39
N LEU A 99 39.95 47.98 -34.26
CA LEU A 99 41.24 47.76 -33.60
C LEU A 99 42.25 47.04 -34.50
N SER A 100 41.78 46.03 -35.24
CA SER A 100 42.62 45.33 -36.22
C SER A 100 43.11 46.27 -37.32
N ILE A 101 42.23 47.10 -37.89
CA ILE A 101 42.58 48.08 -38.94
C ILE A 101 43.57 49.12 -38.40
N LEU A 102 43.34 49.65 -37.19
CA LEU A 102 44.25 50.59 -36.51
C LEU A 102 45.64 50.00 -36.28
N SER A 103 45.72 48.71 -35.96
CA SER A 103 47.00 47.99 -35.79
C SER A 103 47.79 47.88 -37.10
N HIS A 104 47.11 47.82 -38.26
CA HIS A 104 47.76 47.74 -39.58
C HIS A 104 48.15 49.13 -40.12
N ALA A 105 47.43 50.18 -39.71
CA ALA A 105 47.67 51.57 -40.13
C ALA A 105 48.79 52.28 -39.34
N GLN A 106 49.61 51.55 -38.57
CA GLN A 106 50.66 52.12 -37.72
C GLN A 106 51.78 52.85 -38.47
N ALA A 107 51.93 52.62 -39.78
CA ALA A 107 52.92 53.29 -40.61
C ALA A 107 52.57 54.77 -40.80
N GLY A 108 53.36 55.67 -40.19
CA GLY A 108 53.19 57.13 -40.28
C GLY A 108 52.62 57.80 -39.03
N LEU A 109 52.30 57.04 -37.97
CA LEU A 109 51.88 57.56 -36.67
C LEU A 109 53.07 58.04 -35.83
N SER A 110 52.83 58.98 -34.92
CA SER A 110 53.82 59.38 -33.92
C SER A 110 54.02 58.29 -32.85
N THR A 111 55.15 58.32 -32.15
CA THR A 111 55.46 57.38 -31.07
C THR A 111 54.43 57.40 -29.94
N ASP A 112 53.86 58.56 -29.62
CA ASP A 112 52.83 58.68 -28.57
C ASP A 112 51.47 58.14 -29.04
N GLN A 113 51.15 58.29 -30.34
CA GLN A 113 49.94 57.69 -30.93
C GLN A 113 50.04 56.16 -30.95
N GLN A 114 51.20 55.62 -31.33
CA GLN A 114 51.44 54.16 -31.28
C GLN A 114 51.31 53.63 -29.84
N ARG A 115 51.92 54.30 -28.85
CA ARG A 115 51.79 53.92 -27.43
C ARG A 115 50.34 53.97 -26.93
N SER A 116 49.57 54.97 -27.37
CA SER A 116 48.16 55.10 -26.99
C SER A 116 47.30 53.97 -27.58
N ILE A 117 47.54 53.59 -28.84
CA ILE A 117 46.85 52.49 -29.50
C ILE A 117 47.18 51.15 -28.82
N GLU A 118 48.45 50.91 -28.48
CA GLU A 118 48.88 49.71 -27.76
C GLU A 118 48.24 49.62 -26.37
N THR A 119 48.21 50.74 -25.63
CA THR A 119 47.56 50.80 -24.31
C THR A 119 46.06 50.54 -24.41
N PHE A 120 45.38 51.15 -25.39
CA PHE A 120 43.96 50.92 -25.63
C PHE A 120 43.67 49.46 -25.99
N LYS A 121 44.51 48.85 -26.84
CA LYS A 121 44.39 47.44 -27.21
C LYS A 121 44.54 46.52 -26.01
N ALA A 122 45.57 46.73 -25.18
CA ALA A 122 45.76 45.94 -23.97
C ALA A 122 44.57 46.05 -23.00
N ASN A 123 44.01 47.26 -22.82
CA ASN A 123 42.82 47.47 -22.01
C ASN A 123 41.57 46.81 -22.61
N PHE A 124 41.43 46.83 -23.94
CA PHE A 124 40.32 46.18 -24.64
C PHE A 124 40.42 44.66 -24.54
N ASP A 125 41.61 44.09 -24.73
CA ASP A 125 41.86 42.66 -24.60
C ASP A 125 41.56 42.19 -23.16
N ASP A 126 41.98 42.95 -22.14
CA ASP A 126 41.65 42.68 -20.73
C ASP A 126 40.13 42.76 -20.46
N PHE A 127 39.46 43.79 -21.00
CA PHE A 127 38.00 43.92 -20.92
C PHE A 127 37.28 42.71 -21.53
N VAL A 128 37.65 42.29 -22.73
CA VAL A 128 37.05 41.13 -23.41
C VAL A 128 37.32 39.84 -22.61
N CYS A 129 38.54 39.65 -22.10
CA CYS A 129 38.87 38.49 -21.27
C CYS A 129 38.02 38.45 -19.99
N ASN A 130 37.87 39.59 -19.30
CA ASN A 130 37.07 39.70 -18.10
C ASN A 130 35.57 39.47 -18.38
N PHE A 131 35.07 40.00 -19.48
CA PHE A 131 33.68 39.78 -19.92
C PHE A 131 33.40 38.30 -20.21
N LEU A 132 34.27 37.63 -20.98
CA LEU A 132 34.12 36.19 -21.28
C LEU A 132 34.21 35.33 -20.00
N ASN A 133 35.13 35.68 -19.09
CA ASN A 133 35.22 35.00 -17.79
C ASN A 133 33.97 35.20 -16.94
N PHE A 134 33.37 36.39 -16.98
CA PHE A 134 32.11 36.67 -16.29
C PHE A 134 30.96 35.85 -16.88
N GLU A 135 30.77 35.88 -18.20
CA GLU A 135 29.71 35.11 -18.89
C GLU A 135 29.82 33.62 -18.60
N GLN A 136 31.03 33.06 -18.65
CA GLN A 136 31.26 31.66 -18.30
C GLN A 136 30.84 31.37 -16.85
N LYS A 137 31.33 32.14 -15.89
CA LYS A 137 30.97 31.96 -14.47
C LYS A 137 29.47 32.16 -14.20
N ASN A 138 28.84 33.10 -14.91
CA ASN A 138 27.41 33.35 -14.80
C ASN A 138 26.60 32.15 -15.33
N SER A 139 27.01 31.58 -16.47
CA SER A 139 26.40 30.36 -17.00
C SER A 139 26.56 29.16 -16.06
N ASP A 140 27.74 28.99 -15.44
CA ASP A 140 27.99 27.94 -14.45
C ASP A 140 27.13 28.14 -13.20
N PHE A 141 26.96 29.39 -12.75
CA PHE A 141 26.11 29.75 -11.61
C PHE A 141 24.63 29.43 -11.88
N GLU A 142 24.07 29.83 -13.03
CA GLU A 142 22.68 29.53 -13.38
C GLU A 142 22.48 28.02 -13.55
N LEU A 143 23.46 27.29 -14.11
CA LEU A 143 23.41 25.82 -14.17
C LEU A 143 23.39 25.18 -12.77
N GLN A 144 24.20 25.68 -11.83
CA GLN A 144 24.18 25.20 -10.45
C GLN A 144 22.86 25.50 -9.75
N LYS A 145 22.27 26.67 -9.98
CA LYS A 145 20.96 27.05 -9.45
C LYS A 145 19.85 26.13 -9.96
N ILE A 146 19.79 25.86 -11.26
CA ILE A 146 18.84 24.91 -11.85
C ILE A 146 19.04 23.51 -11.28
N THR A 147 20.29 23.06 -11.16
CA THR A 147 20.63 21.74 -10.61
C THR A 147 20.16 21.63 -9.16
N ARG A 148 20.39 22.65 -8.33
CA ARG A 148 19.92 22.72 -6.95
C ARG A 148 18.39 22.62 -6.88
N ASP A 149 17.67 23.37 -7.71
CA ASP A 149 16.20 23.40 -7.70
C ASP A 149 15.60 22.06 -8.15
N HIS A 150 16.23 21.39 -9.12
CA HIS A 150 15.87 20.04 -9.53
C HIS A 150 16.09 19.01 -8.40
N ILE A 151 17.24 19.07 -7.72
CA ILE A 151 17.55 18.21 -6.56
C ILE A 151 16.53 18.44 -5.44
N TYR A 152 16.23 19.69 -5.10
CA TYR A 152 15.25 20.03 -4.08
C TYR A 152 13.85 19.49 -4.42
N SER A 153 13.42 19.64 -5.66
CA SER A 153 12.13 19.12 -6.13
C SER A 153 12.06 17.59 -6.03
N ALA A 154 13.14 16.89 -6.36
CA ALA A 154 13.22 15.45 -6.21
C ALA A 154 13.20 15.01 -4.74
N MET A 155 13.94 15.73 -3.87
CA MET A 155 13.94 15.50 -2.42
C MET A 155 12.54 15.67 -1.82
N LYS A 156 11.83 16.74 -2.19
CA LYS A 156 10.45 17.01 -1.73
C LYS A 156 9.51 15.89 -2.12
N ARG A 157 9.52 15.47 -3.40
CA ARG A 157 8.68 14.36 -3.89
C ARG A 157 8.97 13.05 -3.16
N ASN A 158 10.25 12.75 -2.93
CA ASN A 158 10.65 11.54 -2.20
C ASN A 158 10.16 11.56 -0.76
N HIS A 159 10.23 12.72 -0.08
CA HIS A 159 9.72 12.89 1.28
C HIS A 159 8.19 12.70 1.35
N GLU A 160 7.44 13.32 0.44
CA GLU A 160 5.97 13.16 0.34
C GLU A 160 5.57 11.70 0.07
N THR A 161 6.33 11.02 -0.80
CA THR A 161 6.13 9.60 -1.10
C THR A 161 6.39 8.74 0.13
N HIS A 162 7.46 9.02 0.87
CA HIS A 162 7.76 8.32 2.12
C HIS A 162 6.66 8.49 3.16
N LEU A 163 6.16 9.70 3.37
CA LEU A 163 5.04 9.96 4.29
C LEU A 163 3.79 9.17 3.90
N SER A 164 3.48 9.12 2.60
CA SER A 164 2.35 8.35 2.08
C SER A 164 2.52 6.85 2.33
N HIS A 165 3.72 6.30 2.11
CA HIS A 165 4.02 4.91 2.40
C HIS A 165 3.93 4.60 3.90
N GLN A 166 4.42 5.50 4.75
CA GLN A 166 4.33 5.34 6.20
C GLN A 166 2.88 5.24 6.68
N GLN A 167 1.99 6.11 6.17
CA GLN A 167 0.56 6.05 6.49
C GLN A 167 -0.09 4.73 6.03
N LEU A 168 0.29 4.23 4.85
CA LEU A 168 -0.17 2.94 4.35
C LEU A 168 0.31 1.78 5.26
N PHE A 169 1.57 1.80 5.68
CA PHE A 169 2.10 0.80 6.61
C PHE A 169 1.34 0.80 7.95
N ASP A 170 1.03 1.97 8.49
CA ASP A 170 0.25 2.08 9.72
C ASP A 170 -1.18 1.53 9.55
N SER A 171 -1.81 1.81 8.40
CA SER A 171 -3.14 1.28 8.07
C SER A 171 -3.13 -0.24 7.95
N ILE A 172 -2.16 -0.81 7.22
CA ILE A 172 -1.99 -2.26 7.05
C ILE A 172 -1.75 -2.92 8.41
N THR A 173 -0.96 -2.31 9.27
CA THR A 173 -0.67 -2.83 10.62
C THR A 173 -1.95 -2.93 11.45
N LYS A 174 -2.80 -1.89 11.43
CA LYS A 174 -4.10 -1.90 12.12
C LYS A 174 -5.05 -2.94 11.56
N GLU A 175 -5.11 -3.10 10.24
CA GLU A 175 -5.95 -4.13 9.60
C GLU A 175 -5.50 -5.53 9.99
N LYS A 176 -4.19 -5.80 9.99
CA LYS A 176 -3.60 -7.08 10.42
C LYS A 176 -3.98 -7.41 11.86
N GLU A 177 -3.89 -6.45 12.78
CA GLU A 177 -4.30 -6.63 14.17
C GLU A 177 -5.81 -6.93 14.30
N GLY A 178 -6.64 -6.20 13.55
CA GLY A 178 -8.09 -6.43 13.51
C GLY A 178 -8.47 -7.82 13.00
N LEU A 179 -7.83 -8.29 11.94
CA LEU A 179 -8.02 -9.64 11.41
C LEU A 179 -7.56 -10.71 12.40
N HIS A 180 -6.44 -10.51 13.07
CA HIS A 180 -5.95 -11.44 14.08
C HIS A 180 -6.93 -11.58 15.26
N LYS A 181 -7.56 -10.48 15.70
CA LYS A 181 -8.61 -10.52 16.72
C LYS A 181 -9.84 -11.32 16.26
N ARG A 182 -10.29 -11.11 15.02
CA ARG A 182 -11.41 -11.86 14.43
C ARG A 182 -11.10 -13.35 14.33
N LEU A 183 -9.88 -13.71 13.96
CA LEU A 183 -9.44 -15.10 13.88
C LEU A 183 -9.51 -15.79 15.24
N LYS A 184 -9.03 -15.12 16.30
CA LYS A 184 -9.13 -15.62 17.68
C LYS A 184 -10.58 -15.84 18.11
N GLU A 185 -11.47 -14.91 17.77
CA GLU A 185 -12.90 -15.03 18.07
C GLU A 185 -13.55 -16.21 17.33
N LEU A 186 -13.23 -16.39 16.05
CA LEU A 186 -13.74 -17.51 15.25
C LEU A 186 -13.26 -18.86 15.79
N SER A 187 -11.98 -18.98 16.16
CA SER A 187 -11.43 -20.20 16.76
C SER A 187 -12.12 -20.56 18.09
N PHE A 188 -12.46 -19.56 18.91
CA PHE A 188 -13.25 -19.79 20.12
C PHE A 188 -14.66 -20.29 19.80
N ARG A 189 -15.34 -19.68 18.83
CA ARG A 189 -16.70 -20.10 18.41
C ARG A 189 -16.70 -21.51 17.83
N GLU A 190 -15.69 -21.86 17.04
CA GLU A 190 -15.51 -23.21 16.50
C GLU A 190 -15.35 -24.24 17.62
N THR A 191 -14.45 -23.99 18.58
CA THR A 191 -14.24 -24.88 19.73
C THR A 191 -15.52 -25.08 20.54
N LYS A 192 -16.26 -23.99 20.77
CA LYS A 192 -17.56 -24.06 21.44
C LYS A 192 -18.57 -24.90 20.66
N LEU A 193 -18.65 -24.71 19.34
CA LEU A 193 -19.58 -25.46 18.50
C LEU A 193 -19.28 -26.96 18.50
N VAL A 194 -17.99 -27.33 18.49
CA VAL A 194 -17.57 -28.73 18.62
C VAL A 194 -18.04 -29.32 19.95
N TYR A 195 -17.87 -28.59 21.06
CA TYR A 195 -18.35 -29.01 22.38
C TYR A 195 -19.87 -29.14 22.44
N ASP A 196 -20.61 -28.15 21.92
CA ASP A 196 -22.07 -28.16 21.87
C ASP A 196 -22.58 -29.35 21.03
N TRP A 197 -21.89 -29.68 19.93
CA TRP A 197 -22.21 -30.83 19.08
C TRP A 197 -21.98 -32.16 19.80
N GLU A 198 -20.88 -32.31 20.54
CA GLU A 198 -20.58 -33.51 21.32
C GLU A 198 -21.63 -33.75 22.41
N ASN A 199 -22.07 -32.69 23.10
CA ASN A 199 -23.15 -32.79 24.09
C ASN A 199 -24.46 -33.24 23.46
N LEU A 200 -24.84 -32.65 22.32
CA LEU A 200 -26.06 -33.01 21.62
C LEU A 200 -26.06 -34.49 21.18
N MET A 201 -24.91 -34.98 20.71
CA MET A 201 -24.75 -36.40 20.36
C MET A 201 -24.95 -37.31 21.57
N ASN A 202 -24.38 -36.95 22.73
CA ASN A 202 -24.53 -37.71 23.97
C ASN A 202 -25.99 -37.72 24.46
N GLU A 203 -26.66 -36.56 24.46
CA GLU A 203 -28.09 -36.45 24.79
C GLU A 203 -28.95 -37.29 23.85
N SER A 204 -28.64 -37.28 22.55
CA SER A 204 -29.36 -38.06 21.54
C SER A 204 -29.26 -39.58 21.79
N GLU A 205 -28.05 -40.09 22.08
CA GLU A 205 -27.87 -41.50 22.40
C GLU A 205 -28.54 -41.90 23.73
N GLU A 206 -28.59 -40.99 24.71
CA GLU A 206 -29.36 -41.22 25.94
C GLU A 206 -30.87 -41.32 25.66
N VAL A 207 -31.43 -40.38 24.92
CA VAL A 207 -32.86 -40.36 24.55
C VAL A 207 -33.23 -41.62 23.76
N LYS A 208 -32.40 -42.02 22.80
CA LYS A 208 -32.57 -43.25 22.02
C LYS A 208 -32.58 -44.50 22.90
N SER A 209 -31.67 -44.57 23.88
CA SER A 209 -31.62 -45.66 24.86
C SER A 209 -32.90 -45.72 25.71
N ARG A 210 -33.38 -44.57 26.19
CA ARG A 210 -34.64 -44.45 26.95
C ARG A 210 -35.85 -44.87 26.11
N TYR A 211 -35.89 -44.47 24.84
CA TYR A 211 -36.94 -44.87 23.90
C TYR A 211 -36.98 -46.39 23.70
N ALA A 212 -35.83 -47.03 23.45
CA ALA A 212 -35.75 -48.48 23.29
C ALA A 212 -36.19 -49.27 24.55
N ILE A 213 -36.04 -48.69 25.74
CA ILE A 213 -36.58 -49.26 26.98
C ILE A 213 -38.11 -49.09 27.02
N GLN A 214 -38.62 -47.93 26.65
CA GLN A 214 -40.05 -47.65 26.65
C GLN A 214 -40.81 -48.49 25.61
N GLU A 215 -40.25 -48.68 24.43
CA GLU A 215 -40.80 -49.54 23.37
C GLU A 215 -40.92 -51.00 23.85
N ARG A 216 -39.88 -51.53 24.52
CA ARG A 216 -39.93 -52.87 25.14
C ARG A 216 -41.00 -52.97 26.23
N LYS A 217 -41.15 -51.95 27.07
CA LYS A 217 -42.20 -51.92 28.10
C LYS A 217 -43.60 -51.89 27.47
N LEU A 218 -43.76 -51.13 26.39
CA LEU A 218 -45.03 -51.05 25.66
C LEU A 218 -45.39 -52.41 25.05
N ALA A 219 -44.46 -53.06 24.35
CA ALA A 219 -44.67 -54.38 23.77
C ALA A 219 -45.03 -55.44 24.84
N GLN A 220 -44.37 -55.40 26.01
CA GLN A 220 -44.73 -56.27 27.14
C GLN A 220 -46.13 -55.99 27.70
N ALA A 221 -46.55 -54.72 27.74
CA ALA A 221 -47.87 -54.34 28.21
C ALA A 221 -48.97 -54.75 27.21
N GLU A 222 -48.71 -54.62 25.91
CA GLU A 222 -49.61 -55.07 24.84
C GLU A 222 -49.81 -56.58 24.87
N GLU A 223 -48.75 -57.37 25.04
CA GLU A 223 -48.87 -58.83 25.16
C GLU A 223 -49.65 -59.24 26.42
N LYS A 224 -49.39 -58.58 27.57
CA LYS A 224 -50.16 -58.80 28.80
C LYS A 224 -51.64 -58.47 28.61
N LYS A 225 -51.95 -57.38 27.90
CA LYS A 225 -53.32 -56.98 27.57
C LYS A 225 -54.00 -58.06 26.73
N LYS A 226 -53.35 -58.54 25.66
CA LYS A 226 -53.87 -59.61 24.79
C LYS A 226 -54.21 -60.88 25.58
N ILE A 227 -53.31 -61.34 26.47
CA ILE A 227 -53.56 -62.50 27.32
C ILE A 227 -54.75 -62.27 28.27
N ALA A 228 -54.88 -61.07 28.83
CA ALA A 228 -56.00 -60.73 29.71
C ALA A 228 -57.33 -60.70 28.96
N GLU A 229 -57.36 -60.15 27.74
CA GLU A 229 -58.52 -60.16 26.84
C GLU A 229 -58.93 -61.59 26.48
N GLU A 230 -57.99 -62.47 26.10
CA GLU A 230 -58.26 -63.88 25.82
C GLU A 230 -58.86 -64.62 27.04
N ARG A 231 -58.33 -64.36 28.25
CA ARG A 231 -58.87 -64.93 29.50
C ARG A 231 -60.28 -64.44 29.77
N MET A 232 -60.54 -63.15 29.56
CA MET A 232 -61.87 -62.56 29.72
C MET A 232 -62.86 -63.21 28.76
N SER A 233 -62.54 -63.29 27.46
CA SER A 233 -63.39 -63.94 26.46
C SER A 233 -63.72 -65.39 26.83
N ARG A 234 -62.71 -66.18 27.25
CA ARG A 234 -62.93 -67.56 27.72
C ARG A 234 -63.86 -67.62 28.93
N SER A 235 -63.69 -66.73 29.90
CA SER A 235 -64.54 -66.65 31.10
C SER A 235 -65.98 -66.30 30.71
N THR A 236 -66.18 -65.34 29.80
CA THR A 236 -67.50 -64.96 29.30
C THR A 236 -68.18 -66.14 28.60
N SER A 237 -67.47 -66.86 27.71
CA SER A 237 -68.02 -68.05 27.04
C SER A 237 -68.38 -69.18 28.02
N ALA A 238 -67.52 -69.44 29.01
CA ALA A 238 -67.78 -70.44 30.04
C ALA A 238 -69.01 -70.07 30.88
N TRP A 239 -69.15 -68.79 31.24
CA TRP A 239 -70.33 -68.28 31.94
C TRP A 239 -71.61 -68.44 31.11
N SER A 240 -71.58 -68.05 29.83
CA SER A 240 -72.72 -68.25 28.93
C SER A 240 -73.11 -69.73 28.81
N SER A 241 -72.13 -70.62 28.67
CA SER A 241 -72.38 -72.08 28.62
C SER A 241 -73.01 -72.61 29.91
N LEU A 242 -72.59 -72.08 31.06
CA LEU A 242 -73.17 -72.45 32.35
C LEU A 242 -74.61 -71.94 32.47
N GLN A 243 -74.90 -70.72 32.03
CA GLN A 243 -76.27 -70.19 32.00
C GLN A 243 -77.20 -71.06 31.14
N GLU A 244 -76.73 -71.55 29.98
CA GLU A 244 -77.50 -72.46 29.12
C GLU A 244 -77.82 -73.81 29.79
N GLN A 245 -77.03 -74.28 30.76
CA GLN A 245 -77.27 -75.55 31.46
C GLN A 245 -78.30 -75.45 32.59
N PHE A 246 -78.60 -74.24 33.05
CA PHE A 246 -79.54 -73.98 34.16
C PHE A 246 -80.82 -73.27 33.70
N LEU A 247 -81.04 -73.16 32.39
CA LEU A 247 -82.26 -72.73 31.72
C LEU A 247 -82.91 -73.92 31.01
#